data_AF-A0A971JF44-F1
#
_entry.id   AF-A0A971JF44-F1
#
_cell.length_a   1.000
_cell.length_b   1.000
_cell.length_c   1.000
_cell.angle_alpha   90.00
_cell.angle_beta   90.00
_cell.angle_gamma   90.00
#
_symmetry.space_group_name_H-M   'P 1'
#
loop_
_entity.id
_entity.type
_entity.pdbx_description
1 polymer ?
#
loop_
_entity_poly.entity_id
_entity_poly.type
_entity_poly.pdbx_seq_one_letter_code
_entity_poly.pdbx_strand_id
1 'polypeptide(L)'
;NYPNFMLLRLENTPSELTESITQRAADSLIDIPYKLGVGIFSPKFAESEEIDGTYCSHLVWQAYSYYGIDLDSDGGMIVTPKDLARSPKLEVIQVYGVDPENIWP
;
A
#
# COMPACT_ATOMS: atom_id res chain seq x y z
N ASN A 1 -17.91 19.13 -8.57
CA ASN A 1 -17.21 18.22 -7.63
C ASN A 1 -15.89 17.82 -8.25
N TYR A 2 -14.79 18.40 -7.77
CA TYR A 2 -13.44 17.92 -8.12
C TYR A 2 -13.09 16.73 -7.21
N PRO A 3 -12.33 15.74 -7.68
CA PRO A 3 -11.90 14.62 -6.84
C PRO A 3 -10.95 15.12 -5.75
N ASN A 4 -11.13 14.62 -4.53
CA ASN A 4 -10.17 14.84 -3.45
C ASN A 4 -9.10 13.76 -3.51
N PHE A 5 -7.83 14.12 -3.30
CA PHE A 5 -6.74 13.14 -3.28
C PHE A 5 -5.58 13.58 -2.40
N MET A 6 -4.78 12.59 -2.04
CA MET A 6 -3.49 12.74 -1.38
C MET A 6 -2.46 11.96 -2.21
N LEU A 7 -1.36 12.62 -2.57
CA LEU A 7 -0.21 12.01 -3.23
C LEU A 7 0.88 11.78 -2.19
N LEU A 8 1.29 10.52 -2.07
CA LEU A 8 2.31 10.07 -1.12
C LEU A 8 3.53 9.54 -1.87
N ARG A 9 4.69 9.65 -1.24
CA ARG A 9 5.95 9.09 -1.74
C ARG A 9 6.71 8.41 -0.60
N LEU A 10 7.44 7.35 -0.92
CA LEU A 10 8.33 6.70 0.05
C LEU A 10 9.49 7.63 0.41
N GLU A 11 9.72 7.84 1.70
CA GLU A 11 10.72 8.78 2.21
C GLU A 11 12.15 8.28 1.95
N ASN A 12 13.08 9.20 1.65
CA ASN A 12 14.53 8.98 1.59
C ASN A 12 14.98 7.72 0.81
N THR A 13 14.24 7.33 -0.23
CA THR A 13 14.48 6.05 -0.92
C THR A 13 15.26 6.23 -2.23
N PRO A 14 16.35 5.46 -2.45
CA PRO A 14 17.06 5.45 -3.74
C PRO A 14 16.17 5.03 -4.90
N SER A 15 16.38 5.61 -6.09
CA SER A 15 15.63 5.26 -7.31
C SER A 15 15.70 3.76 -7.61
N GLU A 16 16.85 3.13 -7.43
CA GLU A 16 17.07 1.70 -7.68
C GLU A 16 16.14 0.81 -6.85
N LEU A 17 15.86 1.17 -5.59
CA LEU A 17 14.92 0.42 -4.76
C LEU A 17 13.48 0.62 -5.24
N THR A 18 13.10 1.85 -5.63
CA THR A 18 11.75 2.09 -6.18
C THR A 18 11.51 1.39 -7.51
N GLU A 19 12.54 1.29 -8.36
CA GLU A 19 12.48 0.51 -9.61
C GLU A 19 12.32 -0.98 -9.32
N SER A 20 13.06 -1.50 -8.34
CA SER A 20 12.96 -2.89 -7.91
C SER A 20 11.55 -3.22 -7.39
N ILE A 21 10.99 -2.39 -6.51
CA ILE A 21 9.62 -2.53 -6.00
C ILE A 21 8.62 -2.53 -7.15
N THR A 22 8.77 -1.61 -8.11
CA THR A 22 7.87 -1.48 -9.26
C THR A 22 7.93 -2.72 -10.15
N GLN A 23 9.14 -3.19 -10.48
CA GLN A 23 9.33 -4.37 -11.31
C GLN A 23 8.74 -5.61 -10.64
N ARG A 24 9.01 -5.80 -9.35
CA ARG A 24 8.45 -6.92 -8.58
C ARG A 24 6.92 -6.88 -8.54
N ALA A 25 6.33 -5.70 -8.36
CA ALA A 25 4.87 -5.54 -8.40
C ALA A 25 4.31 -5.88 -9.79
N ALA A 26 4.98 -5.46 -10.86
CA ALA A 26 4.57 -5.79 -12.23
C ALA A 26 4.62 -7.31 -12.49
N ASP A 27 5.67 -7.97 -12.01
CA ASP A 27 5.87 -9.41 -12.24
C ASP A 27 4.93 -10.28 -11.41
N SER A 28 4.57 -9.84 -10.20
CA SER A 28 3.87 -10.69 -9.21
C SER A 28 2.43 -10.26 -8.92
N LEU A 29 2.06 -9.00 -9.13
CA LEU A 29 0.80 -8.44 -8.62
C LEU A 29 -0.19 -8.01 -9.71
N ILE A 30 0.18 -8.13 -10.98
CA ILE A 30 -0.73 -7.89 -12.12
C ILE A 30 -1.70 -9.07 -12.24
N ASP A 31 -2.95 -8.76 -12.63
CA ASP A 31 -4.03 -9.73 -12.86
C ASP A 31 -4.39 -10.62 -11.66
N ILE A 32 -3.99 -10.24 -10.45
CA ILE A 32 -4.45 -10.90 -9.22
C ILE A 32 -5.95 -10.62 -9.00
N PRO A 33 -6.77 -11.64 -8.68
CA PRO A 33 -8.19 -11.46 -8.40
C PRO A 33 -8.44 -10.47 -7.26
N TYR A 34 -9.49 -9.65 -7.41
CA TYR A 34 -9.95 -8.81 -6.32
C TYR A 34 -10.64 -9.67 -5.25
N LYS A 35 -10.14 -9.63 -4.01
CA LYS A 35 -10.62 -10.44 -2.89
C LYS A 35 -10.65 -9.62 -1.62
N LEU A 36 -11.86 -9.35 -1.13
CA LEU A 36 -12.07 -8.74 0.18
C LEU A 36 -11.85 -9.81 1.27
N GLY A 37 -11.22 -9.42 2.39
CA GLY A 37 -10.98 -10.31 3.53
C GLY A 37 -9.61 -11.00 3.56
N VAL A 38 -8.71 -10.67 2.63
CA VAL A 38 -7.28 -11.02 2.76
C VAL A 38 -6.73 -10.41 4.06
N GLY A 39 -6.04 -11.23 4.85
CA GLY A 39 -5.61 -10.92 6.21
C GLY A 39 -6.54 -11.44 7.32
N ILE A 40 -7.80 -11.75 6.99
CA ILE A 40 -8.77 -12.36 7.93
C ILE A 40 -9.02 -13.82 7.57
N PHE A 41 -9.29 -14.11 6.29
CA PHE A 41 -9.59 -15.46 5.78
C PHE A 41 -8.43 -16.09 5.01
N SER A 42 -7.38 -15.32 4.74
CA SER A 42 -6.12 -15.77 4.14
C SER A 42 -4.96 -14.98 4.76
N PRO A 43 -3.71 -15.44 4.64
CA PRO A 43 -2.55 -14.70 5.14
C PRO A 43 -2.52 -13.27 4.62
N LYS A 44 -2.14 -12.32 5.48
CA LYS A 44 -1.92 -10.91 5.11
C LYS A 44 -0.68 -10.75 4.25
N PHE A 45 0.36 -11.54 4.50
CA PHE A 45 1.56 -11.57 3.67
C PHE A 45 1.60 -12.91 2.95
N ALA A 46 1.92 -12.88 1.67
CA ALA A 46 2.25 -14.06 0.90
C ALA A 46 3.49 -13.76 0.05
N GLU A 47 4.35 -14.77 -0.07
CA GLU A 47 5.43 -14.74 -1.05
C GLU A 47 4.82 -14.77 -2.47
N SER A 48 5.57 -14.31 -3.48
CA SER A 48 5.03 -13.98 -4.82
C SER A 48 4.19 -15.05 -5.51
N GLU A 49 4.38 -16.32 -5.18
CA GLU A 49 3.68 -17.45 -5.82
C GLU A 49 2.37 -17.83 -5.10
N GLU A 50 2.03 -17.16 -3.99
CA GLU A 50 0.99 -17.60 -3.05
C GLU A 50 -0.20 -16.65 -2.90
N ILE A 51 -0.20 -15.49 -3.57
CA ILE A 51 -1.32 -14.55 -3.44
C ILE A 51 -2.50 -15.01 -4.30
N ASP A 52 -3.54 -15.51 -3.64
CA ASP A 52 -4.78 -15.95 -4.27
C ASP A 52 -5.82 -14.82 -4.47
N GLY A 53 -5.49 -13.61 -4.03
CA GLY A 53 -6.31 -12.42 -4.20
C GLY A 53 -5.79 -11.21 -3.44
N THR A 54 -6.28 -10.02 -3.78
CA THR A 54 -5.86 -8.76 -3.14
C THR A 54 -6.97 -7.71 -3.18
N TYR A 55 -6.78 -6.60 -2.48
CA TYR A 55 -7.63 -5.40 -2.58
C TYR A 55 -6.76 -4.16 -2.62
N CYS A 56 -7.34 -2.98 -2.85
CA CYS A 56 -6.61 -1.79 -3.26
C CYS A 56 -5.41 -1.42 -2.36
N SER A 57 -5.60 -1.33 -1.04
CA SER A 57 -4.54 -0.96 -0.10
C SER A 57 -3.58 -2.13 0.18
N HIS A 58 -4.08 -3.35 0.23
CA HIS A 58 -3.24 -4.54 0.37
C HIS A 58 -2.30 -4.74 -0.83
N LEU A 59 -2.78 -4.50 -2.06
CA LEU A 59 -1.99 -4.54 -3.29
C LEU A 59 -0.77 -3.62 -3.20
N VAL A 60 -1.01 -2.36 -2.80
CA VAL A 60 0.06 -1.38 -2.62
C VAL A 60 1.01 -1.85 -1.53
N TRP A 61 0.50 -2.18 -0.35
CA TRP A 61 1.33 -2.64 0.78
C TRP A 61 2.19 -3.84 0.43
N GLN A 62 1.64 -4.84 -0.28
CA GLN A 62 2.32 -6.07 -0.64
C GLN A 62 3.54 -5.82 -1.54
N ALA A 63 3.47 -4.84 -2.44
CA ALA A 63 4.61 -4.45 -3.28
C ALA A 63 5.82 -4.01 -2.44
N TYR A 64 5.57 -3.22 -1.38
CA TYR A 64 6.60 -2.74 -0.47
C TYR A 64 7.03 -3.82 0.55
N SER A 65 6.11 -4.68 0.98
CA SER A 65 6.39 -5.72 1.97
C SER A 65 7.36 -6.78 1.45
N TYR A 66 7.41 -7.04 0.13
CA TYR A 66 8.44 -7.88 -0.49
C TYR A 66 9.88 -7.41 -0.20
N TYR A 67 10.07 -6.12 0.12
CA TYR A 67 11.36 -5.52 0.43
C TYR A 67 11.50 -5.20 1.93
N GLY A 68 10.64 -5.78 2.78
CA GLY A 68 10.65 -5.53 4.23
C GLY A 68 10.11 -4.14 4.62
N ILE A 69 9.50 -3.41 3.68
CA ILE A 69 8.94 -2.08 3.93
C ILE A 69 7.47 -2.24 4.31
N ASP A 70 7.23 -2.43 5.61
CA ASP A 70 5.88 -2.45 6.15
C ASP A 70 5.24 -1.04 6.14
N LEU A 71 4.25 -0.83 5.27
CA LEU A 71 3.51 0.44 5.21
C LEU A 71 2.28 0.47 6.12
N ASP A 72 1.94 -0.63 6.77
CA ASP A 72 0.80 -0.67 7.68
C ASP A 72 1.12 0.07 8.98
N SER A 73 0.37 1.13 9.27
CA SER A 73 0.62 2.02 10.40
C SER A 73 0.17 1.45 11.74
N ASP A 74 -0.80 0.53 11.76
CA ASP A 74 -1.36 -0.03 12.99
C ASP A 74 -0.98 -1.50 13.25
N GLY A 75 -0.37 -2.15 12.25
CA GLY A 75 0.10 -3.54 12.33
C GLY A 75 -1.03 -4.56 12.41
N GLY A 76 -2.26 -4.17 12.04
CA GLY A 76 -3.45 -4.98 12.11
C GLY A 76 -3.46 -6.15 11.12
N MET A 77 -4.56 -6.91 11.16
CA MET A 77 -4.74 -8.06 10.27
C MET A 77 -5.00 -7.65 8.81
N ILE A 78 -5.49 -6.45 8.57
CA ILE A 78 -5.78 -5.89 7.24
C ILE A 78 -4.99 -4.60 7.06
N VAL A 79 -4.81 -4.15 5.81
CA VAL A 79 -4.18 -2.86 5.52
C VAL A 79 -5.20 -1.97 4.87
N THR A 80 -5.51 -0.82 5.44
CA THR A 80 -6.50 0.11 4.90
C THR A 80 -5.82 1.30 4.20
N PRO A 81 -6.55 2.07 3.35
CA PRO A 81 -6.02 3.32 2.83
C PRO A 81 -5.63 4.33 3.94
N LYS A 82 -6.29 4.26 5.10
CA LYS A 82 -5.95 5.05 6.29
C LYS A 82 -4.58 4.68 6.83
N ASP A 83 -4.23 3.40 6.82
CA ASP A 83 -2.93 2.93 7.29
C ASP A 83 -1.82 3.42 6.37
N LEU A 84 -2.02 3.32 5.06
CA LEU A 84 -1.08 3.89 4.08
C LEU A 84 -0.92 5.40 4.29
N ALA A 85 -2.02 6.15 4.44
CA ALA A 85 -1.98 7.59 4.65
C ALA A 85 -1.30 8.02 5.96
N ARG A 86 -1.24 7.13 6.96
CA ARG A 86 -0.61 7.38 8.27
C ARG A 86 0.76 6.73 8.41
N SER A 87 1.24 6.05 7.37
CA SER A 87 2.50 5.34 7.42
C SER A 87 3.66 6.33 7.63
N PRO A 88 4.50 6.14 8.67
CA PRO A 88 5.64 7.02 8.92
C PRO A 88 6.74 6.89 7.86
N LYS A 89 6.61 5.94 6.94
CA LYS A 89 7.54 5.71 5.82
C LYS A 89 7.17 6.50 4.57
N LEU A 90 5.97 7.11 4.55
CA LEU A 90 5.49 7.90 3.43
C LEU A 90 5.45 9.38 3.81
N GLU A 91 5.93 10.22 2.89
CA GLU A 91 5.80 11.67 2.98
C GLU A 91 4.66 12.16 2.07
N VAL A 92 3.99 13.23 2.51
CA VAL A 92 2.94 13.90 1.74
C VAL A 92 3.58 14.82 0.71
N ILE A 93 3.29 14.57 -0.57
CA ILE A 93 3.76 15.40 -1.69
C ILE A 93 2.72 16.44 -2.09
N GLN A 94 1.45 16.04 -2.15
CA GLN A 94 0.36 16.92 -2.55
C GLN A 94 -0.94 16.48 -1.87
N VAL A 95 -1.76 17.48 -1.52
CA VAL A 95 -3.09 17.28 -0.98
C VAL A 95 -4.06 18.19 -1.73
N TYR A 96 -5.22 17.66 -2.10
CA TYR A 96 -6.29 18.43 -2.70
C TYR A 96 -7.64 18.02 -2.12
N GLY A 97 -8.35 18.98 -1.54
CA GLY A 97 -9.73 18.79 -1.05
C GLY A 97 -9.88 17.89 0.19
N VAL A 98 -8.78 17.60 0.90
CA VAL A 98 -8.72 16.85 2.16
C VAL A 98 -7.83 17.58 3.15
N ASP A 99 -8.15 17.49 4.44
CA ASP A 99 -7.27 17.97 5.53
C ASP A 99 -6.30 16.83 5.91
N PRO A 100 -4.98 16.98 5.74
CA PRO A 100 -4.01 15.95 6.07
C PRO A 100 -3.92 15.64 7.57
N GLU A 101 -4.30 16.59 8.44
CA GLU A 101 -4.34 16.38 9.89
C GLU A 101 -5.65 15.73 10.35
N ASN A 102 -6.69 15.84 9.51
CA ASN A 102 -8.03 15.31 9.80
C ASN A 102 -8.63 14.62 8.57
N ILE A 103 -7.91 13.60 8.07
CA ILE A 103 -8.22 12.95 6.80
C ILE A 103 -9.57 12.23 6.85
N TRP A 104 -9.94 11.67 8.02
CA TRP A 104 -11.18 10.90 8.20
C TRP A 104 -12.02 11.49 9.34
N PRO A 105 -13.33 11.74 9.12
CA PRO A 105 -14.26 12.25 10.14
C PRO A 105 -14.54 11.25 11.27
#